data_AF-A0A1G2KZU4-F1
#
_entry.id   AF-A0A1G2KZU4-F1
#
_cell.length_a   1.000
_cell.length_b   1.000
_cell.length_c   1.000
_cell.angle_alpha   90.00
_cell.angle_beta   90.00
_cell.angle_gamma   90.00
#
_symmetry.space_group_name_H-M   'P 1'
#
loop_
_entity.id
_entity.type
_entity.pdbx_description
1 polymer ?
#
loop_
_entity_poly.entity_id
_entity_poly.type
_entity_poly.pdbx_seq_one_letter_code
_entity_poly.pdbx_strand_id
1 'polypeptide(L)'
;MRKKLLYMQAAMLAGGVFLSASALAGQFRIFYGLYGTIFRFRDCVVPNPLTTPCFYGAIAFLVAFVWAAFLIGSPRLASEMWLRRLLVFGVVFAFSVFGYELVEYYRLFGFGGPSISCTPGAHPLATQCFYGALIFTAASGIATIIIRSMRREGGYCAISL
;
A
#
# COMPACT_ATOMS: atom_id res chain seq x y z
N MET A 1 2.70 -26.45 1.65
CA MET A 1 1.75 -25.31 1.59
C MET A 1 2.41 -23.95 1.70
N ARG A 2 3.38 -23.74 2.62
CA ARG A 2 4.06 -22.45 2.86
C ARG A 2 4.54 -21.71 1.60
N LYS A 3 5.24 -22.39 0.67
CA LYS A 3 5.70 -21.75 -0.58
C LYS A 3 4.54 -21.18 -1.40
N LYS A 4 3.40 -21.89 -1.49
CA LYS A 4 2.19 -21.40 -2.20
C LYS A 4 1.61 -20.13 -1.57
N LEU A 5 1.60 -20.06 -0.23
CA LEU A 5 1.16 -18.86 0.51
C LEU A 5 2.09 -17.66 0.28
N LEU A 6 3.40 -17.88 0.27
CA LEU A 6 4.39 -16.84 -0.04
C LEU A 6 4.24 -16.32 -1.48
N TYR A 7 4.04 -17.22 -2.46
CA TYR A 7 3.75 -16.82 -3.84
C TYR A 7 2.43 -16.05 -3.95
N MET A 8 1.39 -16.46 -3.22
CA MET A 8 0.12 -15.75 -3.19
C MET A 8 0.27 -14.33 -2.60
N GLN A 9 1.01 -14.20 -1.50
CA GLN A 9 1.31 -12.90 -0.89
C GLN A 9 2.09 -12.00 -1.86
N ALA A 10 3.13 -12.52 -2.50
CA ALA A 10 3.91 -11.78 -3.50
C ALA A 10 3.06 -11.38 -4.71
N ALA A 11 2.19 -12.27 -5.21
CA ALA A 11 1.30 -11.96 -6.34
C ALA A 11 0.29 -10.86 -5.99
N MET A 12 -0.27 -10.87 -4.78
CA MET A 12 -1.18 -9.82 -4.33
C MET A 12 -0.46 -8.47 -4.17
N LEU A 13 0.75 -8.47 -3.62
CA LEU A 13 1.56 -7.26 -3.51
C LEU A 13 2.01 -6.73 -4.87
N ALA A 14 2.33 -7.62 -5.83
CA ALA A 14 2.60 -7.23 -7.22
C ALA A 14 1.38 -6.54 -7.85
N GLY A 15 0.18 -7.06 -7.62
CA GLY A 15 -1.07 -6.40 -8.03
C GLY A 15 -1.22 -5.00 -7.42
N GLY A 16 -0.90 -4.83 -6.13
CA GLY A 16 -0.88 -3.53 -5.46
C GLY A 16 0.14 -2.55 -6.04
N VAL A 17 1.35 -3.02 -6.36
CA VAL A 17 2.38 -2.23 -7.06
C VAL A 17 1.88 -1.78 -8.43
N PHE A 18 1.27 -2.67 -9.21
CA PHE A 18 0.76 -2.33 -10.54
C PHE A 18 -0.36 -1.30 -10.49
N LEU A 19 -1.33 -1.48 -9.59
CA LEU A 19 -2.44 -0.55 -9.40
C LEU A 19 -1.96 0.83 -8.95
N SER A 20 -1.04 0.88 -7.98
CA SER A 20 -0.49 2.15 -7.50
C SER A 20 0.41 2.83 -8.53
N ALA A 21 1.17 2.07 -9.33
CA ALA A 21 1.97 2.61 -10.42
C ALA A 21 1.10 3.24 -11.52
N SER A 22 -0.02 2.62 -11.89
CA SER A 22 -0.93 3.18 -12.89
C SER A 22 -1.61 4.46 -12.42
N ALA A 23 -1.97 4.54 -11.13
CA ALA A 23 -2.44 5.75 -10.46
C ALA A 23 -1.44 6.91 -10.56
N LEU A 24 -0.22 6.65 -10.12
CA LEU A 24 0.87 7.64 -10.11
C LEU A 24 1.20 8.10 -11.52
N ALA A 25 1.27 7.19 -12.49
CA ALA A 25 1.51 7.54 -13.89
C ALA A 25 0.46 8.53 -14.42
N GLY A 26 -0.81 8.37 -14.04
CA GLY A 26 -1.86 9.33 -14.36
C GLY A 26 -1.60 10.72 -13.77
N GLN A 27 -1.25 10.78 -12.49
CA GLN A 27 -0.94 12.06 -11.81
C GLN A 27 0.30 12.75 -12.40
N PHE A 28 1.37 12.01 -12.65
CA PHE A 28 2.58 12.54 -13.27
C PHE A 28 2.32 13.08 -14.67
N ARG A 29 1.47 12.41 -15.48
CA ARG A 29 1.09 12.91 -16.81
C ARG A 29 0.34 14.23 -16.73
N ILE A 30 -0.62 14.36 -15.82
CA ILE A 30 -1.38 15.61 -15.65
C ILE A 30 -0.46 16.73 -15.16
N PHE A 31 0.37 16.46 -14.16
CA PHE A 31 1.30 17.45 -13.61
C PHE A 31 2.34 17.91 -14.65
N TYR A 32 2.91 16.98 -15.40
CA TYR A 32 3.86 17.28 -16.48
C TYR A 32 3.18 18.06 -17.62
N GLY A 33 1.94 17.74 -17.96
CA GLY A 33 1.16 18.48 -18.95
C GLY A 33 0.86 19.93 -18.54
N LEU A 34 0.68 20.20 -17.25
CA LEU A 34 0.39 21.55 -16.72
C LEU A 34 1.65 22.39 -16.50
N TYR A 35 2.74 21.79 -16.00
CA TYR A 35 3.91 22.54 -15.52
C TYR A 35 5.20 22.28 -16.31
N GLY A 36 5.21 21.33 -17.24
CA GLY A 36 6.36 20.98 -18.09
C GLY A 36 7.60 20.47 -17.33
N THR A 37 7.51 20.34 -16.00
CA THR A 37 8.62 20.00 -15.10
C THR A 37 8.11 19.17 -13.94
N ILE A 38 8.94 18.25 -13.43
CA ILE A 38 8.58 17.34 -12.31
C ILE A 38 9.05 17.91 -10.95
N PHE A 39 10.04 18.80 -10.97
CA PHE A 39 10.68 19.36 -9.77
C PHE A 39 10.11 20.72 -9.31
N ARG A 40 8.87 21.04 -9.70
CA ARG A 40 8.20 22.25 -9.23
C ARG A 40 7.45 21.95 -7.92
N PHE A 41 7.84 22.65 -6.86
CA PHE A 41 7.29 22.46 -5.50
C PHE A 41 6.64 23.72 -4.91
N ARG A 42 6.72 24.87 -5.59
CA ARG A 42 6.15 26.16 -5.16
C ARG A 42 5.26 26.75 -6.26
N ASP A 43 4.22 27.46 -5.85
CA ASP A 43 3.24 28.14 -6.72
C ASP A 43 2.50 27.20 -7.69
N CYS A 44 2.08 26.03 -7.19
CA CYS A 44 1.30 25.05 -7.96
C CYS A 44 -0.16 25.03 -7.49
N VAL A 45 -1.09 25.04 -8.44
CA VAL A 45 -2.54 24.83 -8.22
C VAL A 45 -2.81 23.37 -7.88
N VAL A 46 -2.03 22.44 -8.45
CA VAL A 46 -2.08 21.00 -8.16
C VAL A 46 -0.82 20.60 -7.37
N PRO A 47 -0.94 19.86 -6.25
CA PRO A 47 0.21 19.44 -5.47
C PRO A 47 1.14 18.52 -6.28
N ASN A 48 2.44 18.57 -5.99
CA ASN A 48 3.41 17.72 -6.67
C ASN A 48 3.14 16.23 -6.33
N PRO A 49 3.03 15.33 -7.32
CA PRO A 49 2.79 13.90 -7.11
C PRO A 49 3.77 13.23 -6.13
N LEU A 50 5.00 13.74 -6.00
CA LEU A 50 6.00 13.22 -5.05
C LEU A 50 5.66 13.51 -3.58
N THR A 51 4.79 14.48 -3.33
CA THR A 51 4.35 14.87 -1.99
C THR A 51 2.96 14.31 -1.63
N THR A 52 2.34 13.56 -2.55
CA THR A 52 1.00 13.00 -2.31
C THR A 52 1.08 11.68 -1.52
N PRO A 53 0.05 11.37 -0.71
CA PRO A 53 -0.01 10.10 0.01
C PRO A 53 0.01 8.88 -0.92
N CYS A 54 -0.49 9.00 -2.15
CA CYS A 54 -0.45 7.92 -3.14
C CYS A 54 0.99 7.50 -3.51
N PHE A 55 1.93 8.44 -3.57
CA PHE A 55 3.34 8.13 -3.82
C PHE A 55 3.95 7.29 -2.70
N TYR A 56 3.75 7.70 -1.45
CA TYR A 56 4.22 6.95 -0.29
C TYR A 56 3.55 5.57 -0.18
N GLY A 57 2.27 5.46 -0.53
CA GLY A 57 1.56 4.18 -0.61
C GLY A 57 2.16 3.23 -1.65
N ALA A 58 2.52 3.74 -2.84
CA ALA A 58 3.17 2.94 -3.87
C ALA A 58 4.57 2.45 -3.46
N ILE A 59 5.35 3.32 -2.81
CA ILE A 59 6.65 2.94 -2.23
C ILE A 59 6.45 1.82 -1.20
N ALA A 60 5.47 1.96 -0.31
CA ALA A 60 5.17 0.93 0.69
C ALA A 60 4.81 -0.42 0.04
N PHE A 61 4.00 -0.43 -1.04
CA PHE A 61 3.71 -1.64 -1.80
C PHE A 61 4.96 -2.25 -2.44
N LEU A 62 5.81 -1.42 -3.04
CA LEU A 62 7.03 -1.86 -3.71
C LEU A 62 8.01 -2.47 -2.71
N VAL A 63 8.24 -1.80 -1.58
CA VAL A 63 9.08 -2.32 -0.49
C VAL A 63 8.51 -3.63 0.04
N ALA A 64 7.20 -3.71 0.29
CA ALA A 64 6.55 -4.94 0.74
C ALA A 64 6.69 -6.09 -0.27
N PHE A 65 6.52 -5.80 -1.56
CA PHE A 65 6.67 -6.78 -2.64
C PHE A 65 8.09 -7.32 -2.73
N VAL A 66 9.09 -6.43 -2.76
CA VAL A 66 10.51 -6.80 -2.78
C VAL A 66 10.85 -7.66 -1.57
N TRP A 67 10.38 -7.27 -0.38
CA TRP A 67 10.60 -8.03 0.85
C TRP A 67 9.95 -9.42 0.79
N ALA A 68 8.71 -9.51 0.31
CA ALA A 68 8.02 -10.78 0.12
C ALA A 68 8.76 -11.69 -0.89
N ALA A 69 9.31 -11.12 -1.98
CA ALA A 69 10.11 -11.86 -2.94
C ALA A 69 11.39 -12.43 -2.32
N PHE A 70 12.08 -11.66 -1.47
CA PHE A 70 13.25 -12.16 -0.73
C PHE A 70 12.91 -13.32 0.22
N LEU A 71 11.72 -13.33 0.82
CA LEU A 71 11.28 -14.42 1.68
C LEU A 71 10.99 -15.73 0.94
N ILE A 72 10.72 -15.69 -0.37
CA ILE A 72 10.55 -16.91 -1.19
C ILE A 72 11.86 -17.71 -1.22
N GLY A 73 13.00 -17.02 -1.31
CA GLY A 73 14.32 -17.64 -1.31
C GLY A 73 14.80 -18.04 0.09
N SER A 74 14.57 -17.19 1.10
CA SER A 74 15.03 -17.42 2.47
C SER A 74 13.92 -17.21 3.50
N PRO A 75 13.05 -18.22 3.74
CA PRO A 75 11.94 -18.07 4.66
C PRO A 75 12.45 -17.96 6.10
N ARG A 76 12.32 -16.77 6.69
CA ARG A 76 12.72 -16.46 8.07
C ARG A 76 11.54 -15.88 8.85
N LEU A 77 11.26 -16.46 10.03
CA LEU A 77 10.15 -16.01 10.89
C LEU A 77 10.28 -14.54 11.31
N ALA A 78 11.49 -14.10 11.68
CA ALA A 78 11.74 -12.71 12.05
C ALA A 78 11.45 -11.74 10.89
N SER A 79 11.79 -12.13 9.66
CA SER A 79 11.57 -11.31 8.46
C SER A 79 10.07 -11.19 8.14
N GLU A 80 9.30 -12.28 8.27
CA GLU A 80 7.83 -12.22 8.13
C GLU A 80 7.19 -11.33 9.19
N MET A 81 7.68 -11.36 10.44
CA MET A 81 7.14 -10.48 11.49
C MET A 81 7.37 -9.00 11.18
N TRP A 82 8.52 -8.65 10.61
CA TRP A 82 8.79 -7.30 10.12
C TRP A 82 7.89 -6.93 8.94
N LEU A 83 7.75 -7.82 7.96
CA LEU A 83 6.85 -7.62 6.83
C LEU A 83 5.41 -7.39 7.28
N ARG A 84 4.91 -8.18 8.24
CA ARG A 84 3.59 -7.99 8.83
C ARG A 84 3.44 -6.63 9.51
N ARG A 85 4.45 -6.16 10.25
CA ARG A 85 4.40 -4.81 10.88
C ARG A 85 4.30 -3.72 9.83
N LEU A 86 5.08 -3.83 8.74
CA LEU A 86 5.02 -2.91 7.61
C LEU A 86 3.63 -2.94 6.95
N LEU A 87 3.06 -4.13 6.73
CA LEU A 87 1.71 -4.27 6.15
C LEU A 87 0.63 -3.66 7.06
N VAL A 88 0.70 -3.88 8.38
CA VAL A 88 -0.23 -3.26 9.34
C VAL A 88 -0.10 -1.74 9.34
N PHE A 89 1.13 -1.21 9.28
CA PHE A 89 1.35 0.22 9.12
C PHE A 89 0.73 0.74 7.83
N GLY A 90 0.92 0.03 6.71
CA GLY A 90 0.30 0.35 5.42
C GLY A 90 -1.23 0.34 5.46
N VAL A 91 -1.83 -0.61 6.19
CA VAL A 91 -3.30 -0.65 6.43
C VAL A 91 -3.75 0.62 7.12
N VAL A 92 -3.13 0.99 8.24
CA VAL A 92 -3.53 2.17 9.01
C VAL A 92 -3.38 3.43 8.15
N PHE A 93 -2.24 3.58 7.47
CA PHE A 93 -1.98 4.70 6.58
C PHE A 93 -3.02 4.80 5.45
N ALA A 94 -3.32 3.69 4.76
CA ALA A 94 -4.30 3.67 3.67
C ALA A 94 -5.71 4.02 4.16
N PHE A 95 -6.14 3.51 5.31
CA PHE A 95 -7.43 3.87 5.90
C PHE A 95 -7.49 5.33 6.36
N SER A 96 -6.39 5.89 6.87
CA SER A 96 -6.34 7.31 7.23
C SER A 96 -6.52 8.21 6.01
N VAL A 97 -5.84 7.89 4.89
CA VAL A 97 -5.96 8.65 3.63
C VAL A 97 -7.35 8.47 3.02
N PHE A 98 -7.87 7.24 2.97
CA PHE A 98 -9.23 6.98 2.50
C PHE A 98 -10.29 7.70 3.35
N GLY A 99 -10.12 7.72 4.68
CA GLY A 99 -11.00 8.45 5.58
C GLY A 99 -10.98 9.96 5.32
N TYR A 100 -9.80 10.52 5.01
CA TYR A 100 -9.69 11.92 4.60
C TYR A 100 -10.44 12.21 3.29
N GLU A 101 -10.26 11.38 2.25
CA GLU A 101 -11.00 11.52 0.99
C GLU A 101 -12.51 11.40 1.18
N LEU A 102 -12.96 10.50 2.07
CA LEU A 102 -14.36 10.30 2.37
C LEU A 102 -14.96 11.53 3.08
N VAL A 103 -14.22 12.11 4.03
CA VAL A 103 -14.60 13.36 4.70
C VAL A 103 -14.71 14.53 3.72
N GLU A 104 -13.75 14.65 2.80
CA GLU A 104 -13.73 15.69 1.76
C GLU A 104 -14.90 15.53 0.79
N TYR A 105 -15.18 14.29 0.33
CA TYR A 105 -16.29 13.98 -0.58
C TYR A 105 -17.66 14.31 0.03
N TYR A 106 -17.90 13.93 1.29
CA TYR A 106 -19.16 14.24 1.98
C TYR A 106 -19.22 15.67 2.54
N ARG A 107 -18.15 16.47 2.37
CA ARG A 107 -18.02 17.81 2.96
C ARG A 107 -18.39 17.86 4.44
N LEU A 108 -18.07 16.78 5.18
CA LEU A 108 -18.42 16.65 6.61
C LEU A 108 -17.73 17.72 7.45
N PHE A 109 -16.56 18.18 6.99
CA PHE A 109 -15.83 19.29 7.57
C PHE A 109 -15.39 20.22 6.44
N GLY A 110 -15.71 21.51 6.56
CA GLY A 110 -15.39 22.55 5.57
C GLY A 110 -13.90 22.90 5.55
N PHE A 111 -13.04 21.93 5.25
CA PHE A 111 -11.62 22.17 5.03
C PHE A 111 -11.45 22.77 3.63
N GLY A 112 -11.35 24.11 3.55
CA GLY A 112 -11.09 24.86 2.30
C GLY A 112 -9.66 24.70 1.77
N GLY A 113 -9.04 23.53 1.96
CA GLY A 113 -7.69 23.21 1.50
C GLY A 113 -7.68 22.64 0.08
N PRO A 114 -6.52 22.63 -0.60
CA PRO A 114 -6.38 21.97 -1.90
C PRO A 114 -6.67 20.48 -1.78
N SER A 115 -7.40 19.93 -2.76
CA SER A 115 -7.76 18.52 -2.79
C SER A 115 -6.49 17.66 -2.94
N ILE A 116 -6.18 16.87 -1.90
CA ILE A 116 -5.05 15.93 -1.87
C ILE A 116 -5.44 14.61 -2.55
N SER A 117 -6.71 14.49 -2.98
CA SER A 117 -7.26 13.25 -3.53
C SER A 117 -6.66 12.86 -4.87
N CYS A 118 -6.45 11.55 -5.05
CA CYS A 118 -5.87 11.00 -6.27
C CYS A 118 -6.86 10.96 -7.44
N THR A 119 -8.16 11.15 -7.18
CA THR A 119 -9.24 11.19 -8.18
C THR A 119 -10.37 12.13 -7.72
N PRO A 120 -10.26 13.44 -7.98
CA PRO A 120 -11.28 14.40 -7.57
C PRO A 120 -12.63 14.12 -8.27
N GLY A 121 -13.71 14.04 -7.49
CA GLY A 121 -15.09 13.90 -7.98
C GLY A 121 -15.55 12.45 -8.26
N ALA A 122 -14.72 11.44 -8.02
CA ALA A 122 -15.13 10.04 -8.10
C ALA A 122 -15.77 9.54 -6.80
N HIS A 123 -16.64 8.54 -6.89
CA HIS A 123 -17.24 7.90 -5.72
C HIS A 123 -16.13 7.29 -4.84
N PRO A 124 -16.13 7.49 -3.50
CA PRO A 124 -15.02 7.09 -2.62
C PRO A 124 -14.69 5.59 -2.69
N LEU A 125 -15.69 4.74 -2.93
CA LEU A 125 -15.51 3.29 -3.10
C LEU A 125 -14.82 2.87 -4.41
N ALA A 126 -14.74 3.75 -5.40
CA ALA A 126 -14.06 3.51 -6.67
C ALA A 126 -12.63 4.12 -6.69
N THR A 127 -12.17 4.66 -5.57
CA THR A 127 -10.86 5.32 -5.47
C THR A 127 -9.73 4.30 -5.38
N GLN A 128 -8.55 4.70 -5.87
CA GLN A 128 -7.34 3.89 -5.80
C GLN A 128 -6.87 3.69 -4.36
N CYS A 129 -7.17 4.64 -3.46
CA CYS A 129 -6.92 4.54 -2.02
C CYS A 129 -7.72 3.41 -1.37
N PHE A 130 -8.99 3.25 -1.73
CA PHE A 130 -9.84 2.15 -1.24
C PHE A 130 -9.28 0.78 -1.66
N TYR A 131 -8.94 0.61 -2.94
CA TYR A 131 -8.32 -0.63 -3.42
C TYR A 131 -6.97 -0.90 -2.72
N GLY A 132 -6.16 0.14 -2.49
CA GLY A 132 -4.93 0.02 -1.71
C GLY A 132 -5.17 -0.49 -0.29
N ALA A 133 -6.16 0.05 0.41
CA ALA A 133 -6.53 -0.39 1.76
C ALA A 133 -6.97 -1.86 1.78
N LEU A 134 -7.76 -2.30 0.79
CA LEU A 134 -8.18 -3.70 0.64
C LEU A 134 -7.00 -4.65 0.39
N ILE A 135 -6.05 -4.25 -0.46
CA ILE A 135 -4.89 -5.11 -0.76
C ILE A 135 -3.97 -5.20 0.46
N PHE A 136 -3.69 -4.09 1.16
CA PHE A 136 -2.88 -4.11 2.38
C PHE A 136 -3.52 -4.97 3.47
N THR A 137 -4.84 -4.87 3.67
CA THR A 137 -5.55 -5.69 4.66
C THR A 137 -5.52 -7.17 4.31
N ALA A 138 -5.78 -7.52 3.05
CA ALA A 138 -5.73 -8.90 2.60
C ALA A 138 -4.31 -9.50 2.71
N ALA A 139 -3.29 -8.74 2.30
CA ALA A 139 -1.89 -9.14 2.43
C ALA A 139 -1.47 -9.33 3.90
N SER A 140 -1.92 -8.45 4.81
CA SER A 140 -1.70 -8.58 6.26
C SER A 140 -2.36 -9.83 6.84
N GLY A 141 -3.56 -10.18 6.35
CA GLY A 141 -4.24 -11.43 6.69
C GLY A 141 -3.42 -12.66 6.30
N ILE A 142 -2.91 -12.69 5.07
CA ILE A 142 -2.05 -13.79 4.58
C ILE A 142 -0.75 -13.89 5.37
N ALA A 143 -0.09 -12.77 5.64
CA ALA A 143 1.13 -12.73 6.46
C ALA A 143 0.86 -13.33 7.86
N THR A 144 -0.30 -13.06 8.45
CA THR A 144 -0.70 -13.63 9.74
C THR A 144 -0.89 -15.15 9.67
N ILE A 145 -1.48 -15.66 8.58
CA ILE A 145 -1.62 -17.11 8.34
C ILE A 145 -0.24 -17.77 8.18
N ILE A 146 0.68 -17.14 7.44
CA ILE A 146 2.05 -17.64 7.22
C ILE A 146 2.82 -17.70 8.55
N ILE A 147 2.77 -16.64 9.36
CA ILE A 147 3.43 -16.61 10.68
C ILE A 147 2.87 -17.71 11.59
N ARG A 148 1.55 -17.93 11.60
CA ARG A 148 0.91 -19.01 12.38
C ARG A 148 1.35 -20.38 11.89
N SER A 149 1.44 -20.59 10.58
CA SER A 149 1.95 -21.83 9.98
C SER A 149 3.41 -22.09 10.40
N MET A 150 4.28 -21.07 10.35
CA MET A 150 5.68 -21.22 10.74
C MET A 150 5.87 -21.46 12.25
N ARG A 151 5.08 -20.81 13.11
CA ARG A 151 5.11 -21.06 14.55
C ARG A 151 4.70 -22.49 14.92
N ARG A 152 3.69 -23.05 14.24
CA ARG A 152 3.28 -24.44 14.48
C ARG A 152 4.41 -25.41 14.15
N GLU A 153 5.07 -25.27 13.01
CA GLU A 153 6.19 -26.16 12.64
C GLU A 153 7.40 -25.99 13.58
N GLY A 154 7.70 -24.76 14.02
CA GLY A 154 8.76 -24.51 15.00
C GLY A 154 8.47 -25.09 16.40
N GLY A 155 7.19 -25.18 16.79
CA GLY A 155 6.78 -25.81 18.05
C GLY A 155 6.92 -27.34 18.04
N TYR A 156 6.85 -27.98 16.88
CA TYR A 156 6.98 -29.44 16.77
C TYR A 156 8.45 -29.89 16.91
N CYS A 157 9.42 -29.03 16.58
CA CYS A 157 10.84 -29.30 16.83
C CYS A 157 11.24 -29.17 18.30
N ALA A 158 10.48 -28.42 19.12
CA ALA A 158 10.76 -28.25 20.55
C ALA A 158 10.25 -29.42 21.42
N ILE A 159 9.44 -30.34 20.87
CA ILE A 159 8.87 -31.49 21.58
C ILE A 159 9.57 -32.81 21.15
N SER A 160 10.59 -32.72 20.30
CA SER A 160 11.32 -33.88 19.74
C SER A 160 12.69 -34.13 20.41
N LEU A 161 12.88 -33.66 21.65
CA LEU A 161 14.12 -33.83 22.41
C LEU A 161 13.82 -34.35 23.82
#